data_AF-A0A2S6UI96-F1
#
_entry.id   AF-A0A2S6UI96-F1
#
_cell.length_a   1.000
_cell.length_b   1.000
_cell.length_c   1.000
_cell.angle_alpha   90.00
_cell.angle_beta   90.00
_cell.angle_gamma   90.00
#
_symmetry.space_group_name_H-M   'P 1'
#
loop_
_entity.id
_entity.type
_entity.pdbx_description
1 polymer ?
#
loop_
_entity_poly.entity_id
_entity_poly.type
_entity_poly.pdbx_seq_one_letter_code
_entity_poly.pdbx_strand_id
1 'polypeptide(L)'
;MDTLDISKLRMLLVDDYTPMRKILVEILRELGVRQIEQANTGEEALTRIKEIEPDVLIADNLMQPMDGLELTRRIRKGVDGIDPFLPIIMISGMTEKSSIIAARDAGVTEFLAKPMTVRLLYLRICSVVKTPRQFVRTDAFVGPDRRRRGMPYGDNERRETEHNYSLQKDKARDEERDKR
;
A
#
# COMPACT_ATOMS: atom_id res chain seq x y z
N MET A 1 20.91 13.49 -15.80
CA MET A 1 19.96 12.60 -15.09
C MET A 1 18.61 13.29 -15.17
N ASP A 2 17.66 12.74 -15.92
CA ASP A 2 16.34 13.36 -16.04
C ASP A 2 15.67 13.45 -14.67
N THR A 3 15.46 14.67 -14.19
CA THR A 3 14.69 14.95 -12.98
C THR A 3 13.23 14.62 -13.26
N LEU A 4 12.57 13.89 -12.34
CA LEU A 4 11.15 13.56 -12.53
C LEU A 4 10.37 14.87 -12.37
N ASP A 5 9.62 15.26 -13.40
CA ASP A 5 8.69 16.38 -13.29
C ASP A 5 7.41 15.91 -12.58
N ILE A 6 7.41 15.99 -11.25
CA ILE A 6 6.27 15.57 -10.43
C ILE A 6 5.07 16.52 -10.51
N SER A 7 5.21 17.68 -11.17
CA SER A 7 4.13 18.66 -11.32
C SER A 7 3.00 18.18 -12.24
N LYS A 8 3.31 17.22 -13.13
CA LYS A 8 2.36 16.61 -14.07
C LYS A 8 1.64 15.39 -13.51
N LEU A 9 2.06 14.89 -12.34
CA LEU A 9 1.46 13.69 -11.75
C LEU A 9 0.09 14.02 -11.14
N ARG A 10 -0.86 13.14 -11.39
CA ARG A 10 -2.15 13.05 -10.70
C ARG A 10 -2.00 12.13 -9.51
N MET A 11 -2.21 12.67 -8.31
CA MET A 11 -2.14 11.89 -7.08
C MET A 11 -3.49 11.85 -6.39
N LEU A 12 -3.83 10.69 -5.86
CA LEU A 12 -4.94 10.55 -4.93
C LEU A 12 -4.38 10.32 -3.52
N LEU A 13 -4.83 11.13 -2.56
CA LEU A 13 -4.51 10.96 -1.15
C LEU A 13 -5.75 10.50 -0.38
N VAL A 14 -5.61 9.42 0.38
CA VAL A 14 -6.68 8.84 1.20
C VAL A 14 -6.21 8.73 2.63
N ASP A 15 -6.89 9.39 3.55
CA ASP A 15 -6.66 9.33 4.99
C ASP A 15 -7.96 9.78 5.65
N ASP A 16 -8.52 9.02 6.58
CA ASP A 16 -9.79 9.36 7.25
C ASP A 16 -9.61 10.44 8.33
N TYR A 17 -8.36 10.72 8.73
CA TYR A 17 -8.00 11.78 9.67
C TYR A 17 -7.65 13.09 8.95
N THR A 18 -8.64 13.97 8.85
CA THR A 18 -8.57 15.26 8.14
C THR A 18 -7.32 16.12 8.44
N PRO A 19 -6.87 16.29 9.70
CA PRO A 19 -5.66 17.07 9.98
C PRO A 19 -4.40 16.50 9.31
N MET A 20 -4.22 15.18 9.34
CA MET A 20 -3.08 14.53 8.70
C MET A 20 -3.15 14.64 7.18
N ARG A 21 -4.35 14.44 6.61
CA ARG A 21 -4.58 14.61 5.18
C ARG A 21 -4.18 16.01 4.70
N LYS A 22 -4.56 17.07 5.44
CA LYS A 22 -4.17 18.45 5.12
C LYS A 22 -2.65 18.65 5.14
N ILE A 23 -1.96 18.14 6.14
CA ILE A 23 -0.49 18.21 6.23
C ILE A 23 0.16 17.55 5.01
N LEU A 24 -0.30 16.34 4.65
CA LEU A 24 0.24 15.63 3.49
C LEU A 24 -0.03 16.36 2.17
N VAL A 25 -1.21 16.96 1.99
CA VAL A 25 -1.51 17.81 0.82
C VAL A 25 -0.55 18.98 0.72
N GLU A 26 -0.31 19.71 1.81
CA GLU A 26 0.62 20.84 1.80
C GLU A 26 2.05 20.38 1.49
N ILE A 27 2.52 19.27 2.06
CA ILE A 27 3.81 18.68 1.72
C ILE A 27 3.91 18.35 0.21
N LEU A 28 2.86 17.74 -0.37
CA LEU A 28 2.85 17.40 -1.80
C LEU A 28 2.85 18.64 -2.70
N ARG A 29 2.14 19.71 -2.29
CA ARG A 29 2.14 21.00 -2.98
C ARG A 29 3.50 21.68 -2.91
N GLU A 30 4.15 21.68 -1.75
CA GLU A 30 5.50 22.20 -1.56
C GLU A 30 6.54 21.44 -2.41
N LEU A 31 6.35 20.13 -2.57
CA LEU A 31 7.15 19.31 -3.49
C LEU A 31 6.88 19.64 -4.97
N GLY A 32 5.79 20.34 -5.29
CA GLY A 32 5.45 20.80 -6.64
C GLY A 32 4.36 20.00 -7.34
N VAL A 33 3.71 19.04 -6.67
CA VAL A 33 2.57 18.30 -7.22
C VAL A 33 1.38 19.25 -7.37
N ARG A 34 0.77 19.30 -8.56
CA ARG A 34 -0.32 20.23 -8.87
C ARG A 34 -1.70 19.61 -8.86
N GLN A 35 -1.81 18.32 -9.17
CA GLN A 35 -3.08 17.61 -9.28
C GLN A 35 -3.19 16.61 -8.13
N ILE A 36 -3.83 17.03 -7.03
CA ILE A 36 -4.00 16.23 -5.82
C ILE A 36 -5.49 16.14 -5.52
N GLU A 37 -6.07 14.96 -5.73
CA GLU A 37 -7.40 14.63 -5.26
C GLU A 37 -7.34 14.01 -3.87
N GLN A 38 -8.42 14.14 -3.12
CA GLN A 38 -8.53 13.66 -1.75
C GLN A 38 -9.75 12.76 -1.60
N ALA A 39 -9.62 11.76 -0.74
CA ALA A 39 -10.74 10.97 -0.25
C ALA A 39 -10.61 10.76 1.26
N ASN A 40 -11.75 10.64 1.93
CA ASN A 40 -11.85 10.44 3.38
C ASN A 40 -12.09 8.98 3.76
N THR A 41 -12.43 8.14 2.79
CA THR A 41 -12.75 6.72 3.02
C THR A 41 -12.22 5.87 1.86
N GLY A 42 -12.06 4.57 2.09
CA GLY A 42 -11.67 3.63 1.04
C GLY A 42 -12.68 3.55 -0.11
N GLU A 43 -13.98 3.64 0.16
CA GLU A 43 -15.02 3.60 -0.89
C GLU A 43 -15.02 4.88 -1.75
N GLU A 44 -14.85 6.04 -1.13
CA GLU A 44 -14.64 7.28 -1.88
C GLU A 44 -13.36 7.18 -2.74
N ALA A 45 -12.29 6.62 -2.20
CA ALA A 45 -11.05 6.42 -2.95
C ALA A 45 -11.25 5.53 -4.18
N LEU A 46 -11.95 4.39 -4.06
CA LEU A 46 -12.26 3.52 -5.20
C LEU A 46 -13.08 4.26 -6.27
N THR A 47 -14.02 5.11 -5.86
CA THR A 47 -14.80 5.95 -6.79
C THR A 47 -13.89 6.93 -7.52
N ARG A 48 -13.05 7.69 -6.78
CA ARG A 48 -12.14 8.68 -7.37
C ARG A 48 -11.08 8.05 -8.28
N ILE A 49 -10.56 6.87 -7.95
CA ILE A 49 -9.58 6.16 -8.79
C ILE A 49 -10.14 5.96 -10.21
N LYS A 50 -11.43 5.60 -10.32
CA LYS A 50 -12.11 5.39 -11.62
C LYS A 50 -12.33 6.69 -12.39
N GLU A 51 -12.56 7.78 -11.69
CA GLU A 51 -12.85 9.08 -12.31
C GLU A 51 -11.59 9.76 -12.84
N ILE A 52 -10.49 9.68 -12.10
CA ILE A 52 -9.29 10.50 -12.38
C ILE A 52 -8.09 9.68 -12.86
N GLU A 53 -8.12 8.35 -12.75
CA GLU A 53 -7.01 7.44 -13.10
C GLU A 53 -5.65 7.96 -12.57
N PRO A 54 -5.46 8.00 -11.24
CA PRO A 54 -4.28 8.64 -10.65
C PRO A 54 -3.00 7.88 -11.03
N ASP A 55 -1.88 8.60 -11.15
CA ASP A 55 -0.56 8.00 -11.37
C ASP A 55 -0.01 7.36 -10.08
N VAL A 56 -0.40 7.89 -8.92
CA VAL A 56 0.01 7.39 -7.60
C VAL A 56 -1.15 7.52 -6.61
N LEU A 57 -1.41 6.44 -5.88
CA LEU A 57 -2.24 6.44 -4.68
C LEU A 57 -1.34 6.54 -3.44
N ILE A 58 -1.63 7.50 -2.56
CA ILE A 58 -1.09 7.58 -1.21
C ILE A 58 -2.23 7.26 -0.25
N ALA A 59 -2.11 6.21 0.54
CA ALA A 59 -3.17 5.75 1.43
C ALA A 59 -2.67 5.59 2.86
N ASP A 60 -3.45 6.05 3.83
CA ASP A 60 -3.27 5.65 5.22
C ASP A 60 -3.62 4.16 5.41
N ASN A 61 -2.93 3.52 6.34
CA ASN A 61 -3.19 2.12 6.68
C ASN A 61 -4.44 1.95 7.55
N LEU A 62 -4.66 2.82 8.53
CA LEU A 62 -5.68 2.68 9.56
C LEU A 62 -6.86 3.60 9.26
N MET A 63 -7.75 3.13 8.39
CA MET A 63 -8.96 3.85 8.02
C MET A 63 -10.22 3.05 8.34
N GLN A 64 -11.34 3.74 8.53
CA GLN A 64 -12.66 3.13 8.67
C GLN A 64 -13.64 3.67 7.61
N PRO A 65 -14.62 2.85 7.14
CA PRO A 65 -14.85 1.45 7.49
C PRO A 65 -13.93 0.46 6.75
N MET A 66 -13.16 0.94 5.76
CA MET A 66 -12.23 0.15 4.97
C MET A 66 -10.81 0.61 5.25
N ASP A 67 -9.96 -0.32 5.71
CA ASP A 67 -8.55 -0.04 5.96
C ASP A 67 -7.72 0.00 4.65
N GLY A 68 -6.49 0.48 4.75
CA GLY A 68 -5.60 0.61 3.59
C GLY A 68 -5.20 -0.73 2.97
N LEU A 69 -5.17 -1.82 3.74
CA LEU A 69 -4.83 -3.15 3.24
C LEU A 69 -5.97 -3.74 2.41
N GLU A 70 -7.21 -3.58 2.86
CA GLU A 70 -8.42 -3.97 2.14
C GLU A 70 -8.58 -3.14 0.85
N LEU A 71 -8.40 -1.82 0.93
CA LEU A 71 -8.38 -0.95 -0.26
C LEU A 71 -7.35 -1.43 -1.29
N THR A 72 -6.12 -1.72 -0.84
CA THR A 72 -5.05 -2.25 -1.69
C THR A 72 -5.47 -3.58 -2.34
N ARG A 73 -6.04 -4.51 -1.56
CA ARG A 73 -6.48 -5.82 -2.08
C ARG A 73 -7.58 -5.68 -3.13
N ARG A 74 -8.53 -4.75 -2.97
CA ARG A 74 -9.56 -4.48 -3.98
C ARG A 74 -8.98 -3.93 -5.28
N ILE A 75 -8.06 -2.96 -5.18
CA ILE A 75 -7.34 -2.41 -6.34
C ILE A 75 -6.58 -3.53 -7.08
N ARG A 76 -5.83 -4.35 -6.35
CA ARG A 76 -5.04 -5.45 -6.95
C ARG A 76 -5.88 -6.55 -7.60
N LYS A 77 -7.11 -6.75 -7.13
CA LYS A 77 -8.09 -7.65 -7.76
C LYS A 77 -8.71 -7.05 -9.03
N GLY A 78 -8.47 -5.77 -9.32
CA GLY A 78 -9.11 -5.06 -10.43
C GLY A 78 -10.62 -4.94 -10.25
N VAL A 79 -11.08 -4.84 -8.99
CA VAL A 79 -12.49 -4.64 -8.68
C VAL A 79 -12.98 -3.38 -9.41
N ASP A 80 -14.17 -3.46 -10.00
CA ASP A 80 -14.79 -2.38 -10.78
C ASP A 80 -13.94 -1.84 -11.94
N GLY A 81 -13.03 -2.65 -12.50
CA GLY A 81 -12.20 -2.27 -13.64
C GLY A 81 -11.02 -1.37 -13.29
N ILE A 82 -10.71 -1.20 -12.00
CA ILE A 82 -9.56 -0.43 -11.54
C ILE A 82 -8.26 -1.08 -12.01
N ASP A 83 -7.29 -0.27 -12.44
CA ASP A 83 -5.97 -0.76 -12.82
C ASP A 83 -5.25 -1.44 -11.64
N PRO A 84 -5.00 -2.76 -11.68
CA PRO A 84 -4.28 -3.45 -10.62
C PRO A 84 -2.79 -3.07 -10.55
N PHE A 85 -2.25 -2.33 -11.53
CA PHE A 85 -0.87 -1.87 -11.55
C PHE A 85 -0.67 -0.49 -10.90
N LEU A 86 -1.75 0.19 -10.49
CA LEU A 86 -1.70 1.50 -9.81
C LEU A 86 -0.64 1.49 -8.68
N PRO A 87 0.38 2.37 -8.74
CA PRO A 87 1.34 2.52 -7.66
C PRO A 87 0.68 2.95 -6.35
N ILE A 88 0.92 2.21 -5.27
CA ILE A 88 0.35 2.48 -3.93
C ILE A 88 1.48 2.70 -2.94
N ILE A 89 1.56 3.92 -2.40
CA ILE A 89 2.41 4.25 -1.25
C ILE A 89 1.53 4.23 0.00
N MET A 90 1.75 3.24 0.86
CA MET A 90 1.07 3.16 2.15
C MET A 90 1.82 3.96 3.19
N ILE A 91 1.10 4.77 3.94
CA ILE A 91 1.61 5.51 5.08
C ILE A 91 0.96 4.94 6.35
N SER A 92 1.74 4.63 7.39
CA SER A 92 1.18 4.07 8.63
C SER A 92 1.90 4.52 9.89
N GLY A 93 1.15 4.68 10.99
CA GLY A 93 1.72 4.81 12.34
C GLY A 93 2.18 3.48 12.94
N MET A 94 1.75 2.33 12.39
CA MET A 94 2.18 1.01 12.86
C MET A 94 3.33 0.50 12.00
N THR A 95 4.49 0.27 12.62
CA THR A 95 5.74 -0.08 11.89
C THR A 95 6.32 -1.42 12.32
N GLU A 96 5.52 -2.22 13.03
CA GLU A 96 5.88 -3.57 13.41
C GLU A 96 6.14 -4.43 12.16
N LYS A 97 7.03 -5.41 12.30
CA LYS A 97 7.39 -6.34 11.21
C LYS A 97 6.14 -7.00 10.61
N SER A 98 5.16 -7.33 11.44
CA SER A 98 3.85 -7.88 11.06
C SER A 98 3.09 -6.94 10.10
N SER A 99 2.98 -5.66 10.42
CA SER A 99 2.30 -4.66 9.60
C SER A 99 2.97 -4.47 8.24
N ILE A 100 4.31 -4.46 8.22
CA ILE A 100 5.09 -4.35 6.96
C ILE A 100 4.88 -5.58 6.08
N ILE A 101 4.89 -6.78 6.67
CA ILE A 101 4.61 -8.02 5.94
C ILE A 101 3.19 -8.02 5.38
N ALA A 102 2.20 -7.62 6.18
CA ALA A 102 0.81 -7.53 5.73
C ALA A 102 0.64 -6.55 4.57
N ALA A 103 1.27 -5.36 4.63
CA ALA A 103 1.26 -4.39 3.53
C ALA A 103 1.90 -4.97 2.25
N ARG A 104 3.05 -5.63 2.38
CA ARG A 104 3.72 -6.29 1.25
C ARG A 104 2.84 -7.36 0.62
N ASP A 105 2.22 -8.20 1.44
CA ASP A 105 1.42 -9.33 0.98
C ASP A 105 0.06 -8.88 0.40
N ALA A 106 -0.46 -7.72 0.84
CA ALA A 106 -1.59 -7.05 0.21
C ALA A 106 -1.28 -6.46 -1.18
N GLY A 107 0.00 -6.27 -1.52
CA GLY A 107 0.43 -5.74 -2.82
C GLY A 107 0.77 -4.25 -2.82
N VAL A 108 1.10 -3.67 -1.65
CA VAL A 108 1.58 -2.28 -1.53
C VAL A 108 2.89 -2.09 -2.31
N THR A 109 3.04 -0.94 -2.96
CA THR A 109 4.24 -0.61 -3.76
C THR A 109 5.36 -0.07 -2.89
N GLU A 110 5.10 0.88 -2.00
CA GLU A 110 6.07 1.34 -1.01
C GLU A 110 5.38 1.61 0.32
N PHE A 111 6.12 1.51 1.42
CA PHE A 111 5.61 1.70 2.77
C PHE A 111 6.41 2.78 3.49
N LEU A 112 5.73 3.68 4.19
CA LEU A 112 6.30 4.77 4.96
C LEU A 112 5.71 4.82 6.38
N ALA A 113 6.60 4.98 7.35
CA ALA A 113 6.23 5.22 8.74
C ALA A 113 5.81 6.67 8.98
N LYS A 114 4.74 6.91 9.74
CA LYS A 114 4.45 8.21 10.38
C LYS A 114 5.30 8.34 11.65
N PRO A 115 5.91 9.52 11.92
CA PRO A 115 6.11 10.64 11.00
C PRO A 115 7.20 10.36 9.96
N MET A 116 7.04 10.89 8.75
CA MET A 116 8.04 10.81 7.67
C MET A 116 8.58 12.21 7.32
N THR A 117 9.78 12.24 6.76
CA THR A 117 10.34 13.48 6.21
C THR A 117 9.82 13.73 4.79
N VAL A 118 9.69 15.01 4.41
CA VAL A 118 9.35 15.44 3.05
C VAL A 118 10.26 14.79 2.00
N ARG A 119 11.57 14.75 2.29
CA ARG A 119 12.56 14.09 1.43
C ARG A 119 12.28 12.61 1.23
N LEU A 120 11.91 11.89 2.29
CA LEU A 120 11.62 10.46 2.20
C LEU A 120 10.36 10.20 1.36
N LEU A 121 9.30 10.99 1.54
CA LEU A 121 8.10 10.91 0.71
C LEU A 121 8.43 11.16 -0.78
N TYR A 122 9.18 12.22 -1.08
CA TYR A 122 9.64 12.52 -2.44
C TYR A 122 10.43 11.38 -3.08
N LEU A 123 11.36 10.77 -2.33
CA LEU A 123 12.14 9.63 -2.82
C LEU A 123 11.25 8.42 -3.14
N ARG A 124 10.20 8.15 -2.35
CA ARG A 124 9.26 7.07 -2.64
C ARG A 124 8.42 7.35 -3.88
N ILE A 125 7.91 8.57 -4.04
CA ILE A 125 7.19 8.99 -5.25
C ILE A 125 8.09 8.79 -6.48
N CYS A 126 9.34 9.27 -6.42
CA CYS A 126 10.29 9.06 -7.51
C CYS A 126 10.54 7.57 -7.80
N SER A 127 10.68 6.75 -6.76
CA SER A 127 10.94 5.32 -6.90
C SER A 127 9.80 4.59 -7.59
N VAL A 128 8.55 4.90 -7.26
CA VAL A 128 7.39 4.19 -7.84
C VAL A 128 7.08 4.64 -9.26
N VAL A 129 7.41 5.88 -9.62
CA VAL A 129 7.16 6.43 -10.97
C VAL A 129 8.29 6.10 -11.95
N LYS A 130 9.56 6.26 -11.55
CA LYS A 130 10.71 6.09 -12.46
C LYS A 130 11.17 4.65 -12.60
N THR A 131 11.04 3.88 -11.54
CA THR A 131 11.56 2.51 -11.46
C THR A 131 10.46 1.57 -10.98
N PRO A 132 9.34 1.46 -11.71
CA PRO A 132 8.27 0.57 -11.32
C PRO A 132 8.82 -0.85 -11.21
N ARG A 133 8.56 -1.51 -10.08
CA ARG A 133 8.94 -2.90 -9.89
C ARG A 133 8.16 -3.77 -10.88
N GLN A 134 8.76 -4.86 -11.34
CA GLN A 134 8.03 -5.85 -12.13
C GLN A 134 6.84 -6.35 -11.29
N PHE A 135 5.64 -6.29 -11.86
CA PHE A 135 4.46 -6.87 -11.23
C PHE A 135 4.39 -8.36 -11.51
N VAL A 136 4.01 -9.12 -10.49
CA VAL A 136 3.75 -10.54 -10.55
C VAL A 136 2.25 -10.73 -10.44
N ARG A 137 1.68 -11.52 -11.35
CA ARG A 137 0.28 -11.92 -11.35
C ARG A 137 0.21 -13.43 -11.33
N THR A 138 -0.36 -13.97 -10.25
CA THR A 138 -0.71 -15.38 -10.08
C THR A 138 -2.10 -15.47 -9.48
N ASP A 139 -2.67 -16.66 -9.44
CA ASP A 139 -3.99 -16.87 -8.81
C ASP A 139 -4.02 -16.48 -7.33
N ALA A 140 -2.87 -16.56 -6.65
CA ALA A 140 -2.73 -16.27 -5.23
C ALA A 140 -2.24 -14.84 -4.92
N PHE A 141 -1.71 -14.09 -5.91
CA PHE A 141 -1.13 -12.78 -5.66
C PHE A 141 -1.09 -11.88 -6.91
N VAL A 142 -1.47 -10.62 -6.71
CA VAL A 142 -1.28 -9.56 -7.69
C VAL A 142 -0.58 -8.40 -7.00
N GLY A 143 0.61 -8.03 -7.48
CA GLY A 143 1.36 -6.92 -6.93
C GLY A 143 2.81 -6.89 -7.38
N PRO A 144 3.59 -5.90 -6.92
CA PRO A 144 5.00 -5.78 -7.28
C PRO A 144 5.83 -6.93 -6.68
N ASP A 145 6.82 -7.42 -7.42
CA ASP A 145 7.68 -8.53 -7.01
C ASP A 145 8.23 -8.28 -5.60
N ARG A 146 7.96 -9.24 -4.71
CA ARG A 146 8.34 -9.18 -3.29
C ARG A 146 9.86 -9.25 -3.11
N ARG A 147 10.62 -9.73 -4.10
CA ARG A 147 12.08 -9.76 -4.11
C ARG A 147 12.63 -8.36 -4.37
N ARG A 148 13.04 -7.64 -3.31
CA ARG A 148 13.89 -6.45 -3.48
C ARG A 148 15.27 -6.93 -3.94
N ARG A 149 15.77 -6.42 -5.08
CA ARG A 149 17.14 -6.71 -5.56
C ARG A 149 18.13 -6.52 -4.40
N GLY A 150 18.82 -7.58 -4.00
CA GLY A 150 19.87 -7.56 -2.96
C GLY A 150 19.67 -8.42 -1.70
N MET A 151 18.55 -9.15 -1.53
CA MET A 151 18.45 -10.14 -0.46
C MET A 151 18.87 -11.52 -0.98
N PRO A 152 19.91 -12.17 -0.40
CA PRO A 152 20.28 -13.53 -0.78
C PRO A 152 19.11 -14.49 -0.55
N TYR A 153 19.09 -15.56 -1.34
CA TYR A 153 18.12 -16.63 -1.25
C TYR A 153 18.17 -17.27 0.15
N GLY A 154 17.16 -17.00 0.98
CA GLY A 154 16.97 -17.65 2.27
C GLY A 154 15.99 -18.80 2.11
N ASP A 155 16.49 -20.01 1.88
CA ASP A 155 15.70 -21.23 1.67
C ASP A 155 14.82 -21.64 2.87
N ASN A 156 14.91 -20.95 4.02
CA ASN A 156 14.33 -21.42 5.27
C ASN A 156 13.00 -20.77 5.68
N GLU A 157 12.64 -19.57 5.22
CA GLU A 157 11.46 -18.86 5.78
C GLU A 157 10.10 -19.26 5.16
N ARG A 158 10.08 -20.01 4.05
CA ARG A 158 8.81 -20.39 3.39
C ARG A 158 8.10 -21.58 4.03
N ARG A 159 8.84 -22.51 4.64
CA ARG A 159 8.23 -23.68 5.30
C ARG A 159 7.77 -23.40 6.73
N GLU A 160 8.44 -22.49 7.44
CA GLU A 160 8.08 -22.17 8.83
C GLU A 160 6.82 -21.31 8.94
N THR A 161 6.58 -20.41 7.99
CA THR A 161 5.42 -19.50 8.03
C THR A 161 4.10 -20.20 7.70
N GLU A 162 4.08 -21.09 6.71
CA GLU A 162 2.90 -21.92 6.43
C GLU A 162 2.62 -22.92 7.55
N HIS A 163 3.67 -23.52 8.13
CA HIS A 163 3.54 -24.45 9.25
C HIS A 163 3.04 -23.76 10.53
N ASN A 164 3.54 -22.56 10.85
CA ASN A 164 3.08 -21.81 12.02
C ASN A 164 1.65 -21.28 11.84
N TYR A 165 1.25 -20.89 10.63
CA TYR A 165 -0.12 -20.45 10.36
C TYR A 165 -1.12 -21.62 10.43
N SER A 166 -0.75 -22.82 9.95
CA SER A 166 -1.58 -24.01 10.12
C SER A 166 -1.71 -24.42 11.58
N LEU A 167 -0.61 -24.40 12.34
CA LEU A 167 -0.60 -24.74 13.77
C LEU A 167 -1.46 -23.79 14.62
N GLN A 168 -1.48 -22.50 14.29
CA GLN A 168 -2.35 -21.53 14.98
C GLN A 168 -3.83 -21.75 14.65
N LYS A 169 -4.15 -22.13 13.41
CA LYS A 169 -5.53 -22.40 12.98
C LYS A 169 -6.07 -23.72 13.53
N ASP A 170 -5.20 -24.69 13.79
CA ASP A 170 -5.56 -25.96 14.42
C ASP A 170 -5.81 -25.78 15.92
N LYS A 171 -4.91 -25.07 16.63
CA LYS A 171 -5.13 -24.73 18.05
C LYS A 171 -6.40 -23.93 18.30
N ALA A 172 -6.70 -22.94 17.47
CA ALA A 172 -7.92 -22.14 17.61
C ALA A 172 -9.21 -22.97 17.41
N ARG A 173 -9.17 -24.02 16.57
CA ARG A 173 -10.31 -24.93 16.35
C ARG A 173 -10.51 -25.92 17.49
N ASP A 174 -9.43 -26.37 18.11
CA ASP A 174 -9.48 -27.27 19.26
C ASP A 174 -9.97 -26.54 20.52
N GLU A 175 -9.53 -25.30 20.75
CA GLU A 175 -10.00 -24.46 21.87
C GLU A 175 -11.49 -24.06 21.76
N GLU A 176 -12.06 -24.06 20.56
CA GLU A 176 -13.49 -23.80 20.32
C GLU A 176 -14.35 -25.05 20.53
N ARG A 177 -13.77 -26.25 20.40
CA ARG A 177 -14.43 -27.53 20.67
C ARG A 177 -14.53 -27.84 22.16
N ASP A 178 -13.52 -27.48 22.94
CA ASP A 178 -13.50 -27.70 24.41
C ASP A 178 -14.39 -26.74 25.21
N LYS A 179 -15.02 -25.76 24.54
CA LYS A 179 -15.95 -24.78 25.14
C LYS A 179 -17.44 -25.09 24.89
N ARG A 180 -17.76 -26.26 24.34
CA ARG A 180 -19.14 -26.76 24.15
C ARG A 180 -19.37 -28.01 24.97
#